data_AF-A0A453PG46-F1
#
_entry.id   AF-A0A453PG46-F1
#
_cell.length_a   1.000
_cell.length_b   1.000
_cell.length_c   1.000
_cell.angle_alpha   90.00
_cell.angle_beta   90.00
_cell.angle_gamma   90.00
#
_symmetry.space_group_name_H-M   'P 1'
#
loop_
_entity.id
_entity.type
_entity.pdbx_description
1 polymer ?
#
loop_
_entity_poly.entity_id
_entity_poly.type
_entity_poly.pdbx_seq_one_letter_code
_entity_poly.pdbx_strand_id
1 'polypeptide(L)'
;MCPAIFQVEAPLDPMKELSRLLSEHKFDEAFTVALQRSDVSIVSWLCSQVDLRGLCTMAPVPLNQGVLLALLQQLAVDIGTETSRKIQWMTDVAMAINPTDQVIAIHVRPIFEQVYAKLAHHRSLPTTSPLDNSNLRLLMHVINSVLLSYK
;
A
#
# COMPACT_ATOMS: atom_id res chain seq x y z
N MET A 1 31.72 41.64 11.96
CA MET A 1 30.72 41.00 11.08
C MET A 1 30.89 39.50 11.22
N CYS A 2 29.94 38.80 11.85
CA CYS A 2 29.92 37.33 11.85
C CYS A 2 29.22 36.85 10.56
N PRO A 3 29.77 35.89 9.81
CA PRO A 3 29.03 35.29 8.71
C PRO A 3 27.97 34.36 9.31
N ALA A 4 26.71 34.64 9.01
CA ALA A 4 25.61 33.72 9.27
C ALA A 4 25.87 32.45 8.46
N ILE A 5 26.15 31.35 9.16
CA ILE A 5 26.19 30.02 8.56
C ILE A 5 24.76 29.72 8.13
N PHE A 6 24.49 29.80 6.83
CA PHE A 6 23.32 29.16 6.24
C PHE A 6 23.46 27.67 6.50
N GLN A 7 22.77 27.17 7.51
CA GLN A 7 22.53 25.73 7.65
C GLN A 7 21.70 25.32 6.45
N VAL A 8 22.37 24.86 5.39
CA VAL A 8 21.73 24.08 4.35
C VAL A 8 21.41 22.75 5.01
N GLU A 9 20.21 22.63 5.57
CA GLU A 9 19.63 21.34 5.94
C GLU A 9 19.67 20.48 4.68
N ALA A 10 20.57 19.49 4.68
CA ALA A 10 20.64 18.49 3.62
C ALA A 10 19.23 17.94 3.38
N PRO A 11 18.85 17.60 2.13
CA PRO A 11 17.57 16.97 1.86
C PRO A 11 17.42 15.79 2.81
N LEU A 12 16.44 15.85 3.72
CA LEU A 12 16.20 14.77 4.67
C LEU A 12 16.00 13.50 3.86
N ASP A 13 16.86 12.51 4.09
CA ASP A 13 16.74 11.19 3.47
C ASP A 13 15.30 10.70 3.73
N PRO A 14 14.51 10.40 2.67
CA PRO A 14 13.13 9.95 2.82
C PRO A 14 13.00 8.80 3.83
N MET A 15 13.98 7.91 3.85
CA MET A 15 14.01 6.74 4.71
C MET A 15 14.20 7.11 6.18
N LYS A 16 15.00 8.15 6.45
CA LYS A 16 15.22 8.66 7.81
C LYS A 16 13.96 9.30 8.36
N GLU A 17 13.24 10.06 7.55
CA GLU A 17 11.98 10.67 7.96
C GLU A 17 10.90 9.61 8.21
N LEU A 18 10.75 8.64 7.30
CA LEU A 18 9.82 7.53 7.49
C LEU A 18 10.17 6.71 8.74
N SER A 19 11.46 6.44 8.99
CA SER A 19 11.89 5.71 10.19
C SER A 19 11.55 6.46 11.48
N ARG A 20 11.65 7.81 11.48
CA ARG A 20 11.25 8.66 12.59
C ARG A 20 9.73 8.58 12.83
N LEU A 21 8.93 8.63 11.77
CA LEU A 21 7.47 8.50 11.88
C LEU A 21 7.07 7.13 12.42
N LEU A 22 7.74 6.05 11.99
CA LEU A 22 7.52 4.70 12.53
C LEU A 22 7.84 4.59 14.03
N SER A 23 8.95 5.18 14.49
CA SER A 23 9.31 5.15 15.92
C SER A 23 8.32 5.95 16.79
N GLU A 24 7.75 7.02 16.23
CA GLU A 24 6.67 7.80 16.84
C GLU A 24 5.29 7.12 16.71
N HIS A 25 5.21 5.91 16.14
CA HIS A 25 3.97 5.17 15.88
C HIS A 25 2.97 5.93 14.99
N LYS A 26 3.47 6.86 14.17
CA LYS A 26 2.68 7.66 13.21
C LYS A 26 2.58 6.94 11.87
N PHE A 27 1.93 5.77 11.88
CA PHE A 27 1.85 4.91 10.70
C PHE A 27 1.14 5.58 9.53
N ASP A 28 -0.02 6.20 9.76
CA ASP A 28 -0.79 6.90 8.71
C ASP A 28 0.03 7.97 7.99
N GLU A 29 0.77 8.78 8.76
CA GLU A 29 1.63 9.83 8.23
C GLU A 29 2.80 9.25 7.44
N ALA A 30 3.44 8.19 7.95
CA ALA A 30 4.52 7.51 7.25
C ALA A 30 4.06 6.96 5.89
N PHE A 31 2.91 6.29 5.84
CA PHE A 31 2.36 5.77 4.59
C PHE A 31 1.94 6.91 3.65
N THR A 32 1.34 7.98 4.17
CA THR A 32 0.98 9.16 3.37
C THR A 32 2.22 9.77 2.70
N VAL A 33 3.30 9.98 3.45
CA VAL A 33 4.56 10.52 2.93
C VAL A 33 5.16 9.59 1.88
N ALA A 34 5.18 8.28 2.12
CA ALA A 34 5.70 7.31 1.16
C ALA A 34 4.89 7.28 -0.15
N LEU A 35 3.56 7.31 -0.05
CA LEU A 35 2.66 7.31 -1.21
C LEU A 35 2.77 8.59 -2.04
N GLN A 36 2.98 9.74 -1.41
CA GLN A 36 3.21 11.02 -2.11
C GLN A 36 4.47 11.03 -2.97
N ARG A 37 5.46 10.17 -2.67
CA ARG A 37 6.68 10.05 -3.49
C ARG A 37 6.45 9.29 -4.79
N SER A 38 5.33 8.60 -4.95
CA SER A 38 5.00 7.78 -6.13
C SER A 38 6.07 6.73 -6.47
N ASP A 39 6.90 6.34 -5.50
CA ASP A 39 7.97 5.36 -5.65
C ASP A 39 7.58 4.04 -4.98
N VAL A 40 7.37 3.01 -5.79
CA VAL A 40 6.98 1.68 -5.31
C VAL A 40 8.05 1.06 -4.41
N SER A 41 9.34 1.35 -4.63
CA SER A 41 10.43 0.82 -3.82
C SER A 41 10.40 1.36 -2.39
N ILE A 42 10.09 2.65 -2.21
CA ILE A 42 9.91 3.26 -0.88
C ILE A 42 8.71 2.64 -0.16
N VAL A 43 7.60 2.43 -0.88
CA VAL A 43 6.40 1.81 -0.31
C VAL A 43 6.64 0.35 0.07
N SER A 44 7.26 -0.44 -0.81
CA SER A 44 7.71 -1.82 -0.52
C SER A 44 8.61 -1.89 0.71
N TRP A 45 9.57 -0.96 0.81
CA TRP A 45 10.46 -0.89 1.96
C TRP A 45 9.68 -0.60 3.23
N LEU A 46 8.77 0.38 3.21
CA LEU A 46 7.96 0.76 4.36
C LEU A 46 7.07 -0.40 4.83
N CYS A 47 6.40 -1.08 3.90
CA CYS A 47 5.63 -2.30 4.18
C CYS A 47 6.50 -3.41 4.79
N SER A 48 7.80 -3.46 4.47
CA SER A 48 8.74 -4.42 5.05
C SER A 48 9.24 -4.02 6.44
N GLN A 49 9.11 -2.75 6.83
CA GLN A 49 9.50 -2.27 8.18
C GLN A 49 8.42 -2.51 9.24
N VAL A 50 7.18 -2.75 8.82
CA VAL A 50 6.02 -2.86 9.72
C VAL A 50 5.34 -4.22 9.58
N ASP A 51 4.70 -4.68 10.66
CA ASP A 51 3.74 -5.78 10.55
C ASP A 51 2.43 -5.24 9.95
N LEU A 52 2.36 -5.20 8.62
CA LEU A 52 1.21 -4.64 7.90
C LEU A 52 -0.09 -5.39 8.23
N ARG A 53 -0.01 -6.72 8.41
CA ARG A 53 -1.14 -7.54 8.82
C ARG A 53 -1.61 -7.14 10.22
N GLY A 54 -0.68 -7.04 11.17
CA GLY A 54 -0.94 -6.54 12.51
C GLY A 54 -1.65 -5.20 12.48
N LEU A 55 -1.09 -4.21 11.76
CA LEU A 55 -1.68 -2.88 11.59
C LEU A 55 -3.11 -2.93 11.03
N CYS A 56 -3.35 -3.72 9.99
CA CYS A 56 -4.67 -3.86 9.35
C CYS A 56 -5.72 -4.53 10.26
N THR A 57 -5.30 -5.29 11.28
CA THR A 57 -6.20 -5.97 12.24
C THR A 57 -6.41 -5.21 13.54
N MET A 58 -5.72 -4.10 13.77
CA MET A 58 -5.92 -3.25 14.94
C MET A 58 -7.30 -2.59 14.93
N ALA A 59 -7.86 -2.35 16.12
CA ALA A 59 -9.14 -1.67 16.30
C ALA A 59 -8.96 -0.46 17.24
N PRO A 60 -9.04 0.80 16.74
CA PRO A 60 -9.26 1.18 15.34
C PRO A 60 -8.01 0.92 14.46
N VAL A 61 -8.22 0.73 13.15
CA VAL A 61 -7.12 0.60 12.18
C VAL A 61 -6.35 1.93 12.15
N PRO A 62 -5.02 1.94 12.35
CA PRO A 62 -4.21 3.15 12.44
C PRO A 62 -3.87 3.76 11.07
N LEU A 63 -4.59 3.39 10.01
CA LEU A 63 -4.43 3.87 8.64
C LEU A 63 -5.78 4.34 8.11
N ASN A 64 -5.80 5.52 7.48
CA ASN A 64 -6.97 6.06 6.83
C ASN A 64 -7.35 5.21 5.60
N GLN A 65 -8.65 5.11 5.33
CA GLN A 65 -9.21 4.46 4.15
C GLN A 65 -8.60 4.97 2.82
N GLY A 66 -8.34 6.27 2.71
CA GLY A 66 -7.65 6.84 1.54
C GLY A 66 -6.21 6.32 1.38
N VAL A 67 -5.49 6.18 2.51
CA VAL A 67 -4.13 5.65 2.56
C VAL A 67 -4.11 4.17 2.20
N LEU A 68 -5.05 3.37 2.74
CA LEU A 68 -5.21 1.95 2.39
C LEU A 68 -5.48 1.77 0.90
N LEU A 69 -6.39 2.57 0.33
CA LEU A 69 -6.74 2.48 -1.08
C LEU A 69 -5.57 2.85 -2.00
N ALA A 70 -4.85 3.94 -1.69
CA ALA A 70 -3.66 4.33 -2.42
C ALA A 70 -2.51 3.32 -2.26
N LEU A 71 -2.37 2.71 -1.08
CA LEU A 71 -1.39 1.64 -0.85
C LEU A 71 -1.69 0.40 -1.70
N LEU A 72 -2.94 -0.05 -1.74
CA LEU A 72 -3.37 -1.14 -2.62
C LEU A 72 -3.03 -0.85 -4.09
N GLN A 73 -3.30 0.38 -4.54
CA GLN A 73 -3.00 0.81 -5.90
C GLN A 73 -1.49 0.78 -6.18
N GLN A 74 -0.68 1.34 -5.29
CA GLN A 74 0.76 1.49 -5.47
C GLN A 74 1.47 0.12 -5.47
N LEU A 75 1.07 -0.80 -4.59
CA LEU A 75 1.60 -2.17 -4.58
C LEU A 75 1.30 -2.94 -5.88
N ALA A 76 0.17 -2.65 -6.52
CA ALA A 76 -0.19 -3.26 -7.80
C ALA A 76 0.60 -2.71 -8.99
N VAL A 77 1.22 -1.53 -8.89
CA VAL A 77 1.94 -0.88 -10.01
C VAL A 77 3.05 -1.76 -10.56
N ASP A 78 3.83 -2.38 -9.68
CA ASP A 78 4.94 -3.25 -10.05
C ASP A 78 4.88 -4.58 -9.28
N ILE A 79 3.80 -5.33 -9.50
CA ILE A 79 3.56 -6.62 -8.82
C ILE A 79 4.59 -7.71 -9.21
N GLY A 80 5.36 -7.49 -10.28
CA GLY A 80 6.41 -8.42 -10.73
C GLY A 80 7.66 -8.41 -9.85
N THR A 81 7.88 -7.35 -9.07
CA THR A 81 8.95 -7.30 -8.06
C THR A 81 8.40 -7.67 -6.69
N GLU A 82 9.06 -8.59 -5.99
CA GLU A 82 8.64 -9.07 -4.66
C GLU A 82 7.21 -9.65 -4.64
N THR A 83 6.79 -10.28 -5.73
CA THR A 83 5.42 -10.73 -6.01
C THR A 83 4.73 -11.36 -4.80
N SER A 84 5.34 -12.38 -4.17
CA SER A 84 4.74 -13.07 -3.04
C SER A 84 4.43 -12.15 -1.85
N ARG A 85 5.33 -11.20 -1.54
CA ARG A 85 5.13 -10.24 -0.44
C ARG A 85 4.06 -9.23 -0.78
N LYS A 86 4.10 -8.67 -2.00
CA LYS A 86 3.09 -7.71 -2.46
C LYS A 86 1.70 -8.31 -2.51
N ILE A 87 1.54 -9.56 -2.94
CA ILE A 87 0.23 -10.24 -2.89
C ILE A 87 -0.28 -10.34 -1.44
N GLN A 88 0.58 -10.69 -0.49
CA GLN A 88 0.20 -10.77 0.93
C GLN A 88 -0.21 -9.39 1.46
N TRP A 89 0.64 -8.38 1.29
CA TRP A 89 0.35 -7.00 1.71
C TRP A 89 -0.94 -6.47 1.09
N MET A 90 -1.15 -6.66 -0.22
CA MET A 90 -2.37 -6.26 -0.91
C MET A 90 -3.60 -6.99 -0.37
N THR A 91 -3.47 -8.26 0.03
CA THR A 91 -4.58 -9.02 0.62
C THR A 91 -4.96 -8.44 1.97
N ASP A 92 -3.98 -8.18 2.84
CA ASP A 92 -4.21 -7.59 4.16
C ASP A 92 -4.84 -6.19 4.06
N VAL A 93 -4.32 -5.36 3.15
CA VAL A 93 -4.84 -4.01 2.89
C VAL A 93 -6.24 -4.06 2.31
N ALA A 94 -6.51 -4.93 1.33
CA ALA A 94 -7.85 -5.05 0.72
C ALA A 94 -8.91 -5.50 1.73
N MET A 95 -8.55 -6.33 2.72
CA MET A 95 -9.46 -6.73 3.80
C MET A 95 -9.76 -5.61 4.80
N ALA A 96 -8.85 -4.64 4.96
CA ALA A 96 -9.04 -3.48 5.85
C ALA A 96 -9.81 -2.31 5.19
N ILE A 97 -10.01 -2.35 3.87
CA ILE A 97 -10.74 -1.33 3.14
C ILE A 97 -12.24 -1.49 3.40
N ASN A 98 -12.87 -0.42 3.88
CA ASN A 98 -14.31 -0.26 3.97
C ASN A 98 -14.83 0.43 2.70
N PRO A 99 -15.47 -0.31 1.76
CA PRO A 99 -15.98 0.27 0.53
C PRO A 99 -17.08 1.33 0.75
N THR A 100 -17.78 1.30 1.88
CA THR A 100 -18.86 2.24 2.19
C THR A 100 -18.38 3.56 2.78
N ASP A 101 -17.08 3.70 3.02
CA ASP A 101 -16.49 4.93 3.54
C ASP A 101 -16.61 6.08 2.52
N GLN A 102 -17.19 7.19 2.97
CA GLN A 102 -17.50 8.34 2.12
C GLN A 102 -16.26 9.01 1.53
N VAL A 103 -15.11 8.96 2.21
CA VAL A 103 -13.86 9.58 1.76
C VAL A 103 -13.38 8.92 0.47
N ILE A 104 -13.57 7.60 0.35
CA ILE A 104 -13.07 6.82 -0.77
C ILE A 104 -14.14 6.36 -1.75
N ALA A 105 -15.42 6.56 -1.44
CA ALA A 105 -16.57 6.00 -2.19
C ALA A 105 -16.49 6.17 -3.71
N ILE A 106 -16.02 7.33 -4.20
CA ILE A 106 -15.90 7.61 -5.64
C ILE A 106 -14.66 6.98 -6.29
N HIS A 107 -13.65 6.62 -5.50
CA HIS A 107 -12.33 6.16 -5.96
C HIS A 107 -12.16 4.64 -5.86
N VAL A 108 -12.85 3.97 -4.94
CA VAL A 108 -12.62 2.55 -4.69
C VAL A 108 -12.92 1.69 -5.90
N ARG A 109 -14.10 1.82 -6.51
CA ARG A 109 -14.47 1.00 -7.69
C ARG A 109 -13.43 1.09 -8.81
N PRO A 110 -13.09 2.29 -9.33
CA PRO A 110 -12.12 2.38 -10.43
C PRO A 110 -10.73 1.88 -10.03
N ILE A 111 -10.31 2.08 -8.77
CA ILE A 111 -9.01 1.57 -8.29
C ILE A 111 -9.03 0.04 -8.18
N PHE A 112 -10.07 -0.56 -7.61
CA PHE A 112 -10.18 -2.02 -7.49
C PHE A 112 -10.27 -2.69 -8.87
N GLU A 113 -11.03 -2.12 -9.81
CA GLU A 113 -11.09 -2.60 -11.20
C GLU A 113 -9.72 -2.52 -11.89
N GLN A 114 -9.00 -1.40 -11.72
CA GLN A 114 -7.64 -1.24 -12.23
C GLN A 114 -6.67 -2.26 -11.64
N VAL A 115 -6.70 -2.45 -10.32
CA VAL A 115 -5.85 -3.44 -9.62
C VAL A 115 -6.17 -4.84 -10.11
N TYR A 116 -7.46 -5.21 -10.22
CA TYR A 116 -7.88 -6.50 -10.73
C TYR A 116 -7.32 -6.78 -12.14
N ALA A 117 -7.40 -5.80 -13.05
CA ALA A 117 -6.86 -5.95 -14.39
C ALA A 117 -5.34 -6.20 -14.39
N LYS A 118 -4.58 -5.50 -13.55
CA LYS A 118 -3.12 -5.72 -13.39
C LYS A 118 -2.81 -7.12 -12.85
N LEU A 119 -3.54 -7.58 -11.83
CA LEU A 119 -3.37 -8.92 -11.27
C LEU A 119 -3.73 -10.02 -12.28
N ALA A 120 -4.80 -9.85 -13.04
CA ALA A 120 -5.22 -10.78 -14.08
C ALA A 120 -4.16 -10.88 -15.19
N HIS A 121 -3.60 -9.74 -15.61
CA HIS A 121 -2.51 -9.72 -16.59
C HIS A 121 -1.27 -10.43 -16.05
N HIS A 122 -0.81 -10.09 -14.85
CA HIS A 122 0.38 -10.73 -14.24
C HIS A 122 0.21 -12.25 -14.12
N ARG A 123 -0.97 -12.71 -13.68
CA ARG A 123 -1.30 -14.12 -13.56
C ARG A 123 -1.23 -14.88 -14.90
N SER A 124 -1.51 -14.21 -16.02
CA SER A 124 -1.42 -14.81 -17.37
C SER A 124 0.03 -15.00 -17.85
N LEU A 125 1.01 -14.40 -17.17
CA LEU A 125 2.42 -14.50 -17.53
C LEU A 125 3.00 -15.88 -17.14
N PRO A 126 3.83 -16.50 -18.01
CA PRO A 126 4.44 -17.81 -17.74
C PRO A 126 5.41 -17.83 -16.55
N THR A 127 5.86 -16.66 -16.11
CA THR A 127 6.86 -16.47 -15.05
C THR A 127 6.28 -16.58 -13.63
N THR A 128 4.96 -16.65 -13.48
CA THR A 128 4.31 -16.67 -12.16
C THR A 128 4.37 -18.06 -11.54
N SER A 129 4.88 -18.16 -10.30
CA SER A 129 4.95 -19.45 -9.59
C SER A 129 3.55 -20.03 -9.31
N PRO A 130 3.39 -21.36 -9.13
CA PRO A 130 2.10 -21.96 -8.78
C PRO A 130 1.52 -21.46 -7.45
N LEU A 131 2.40 -21.17 -6.48
CA LEU A 131 2.00 -20.63 -5.17
C LEU A 131 1.48 -19.20 -5.31
N ASP A 132 2.21 -18.34 -6.03
CA ASP A 132 1.77 -16.97 -6.30
C ASP A 132 0.47 -16.94 -7.10
N ASN A 133 0.30 -17.87 -8.05
CA ASN A 133 -0.96 -18.04 -8.77
C ASN A 133 -2.15 -18.31 -7.85
N SER A 134 -1.95 -19.15 -6.82
CA SER A 134 -3.00 -19.47 -5.85
C SER A 134 -3.32 -18.26 -4.97
N ASN A 135 -2.29 -17.55 -4.50
CA ASN A 135 -2.45 -16.34 -3.69
C ASN A 135 -3.08 -15.18 -4.50
N LEU A 136 -2.72 -15.03 -5.77
CA LEU A 136 -3.33 -14.05 -6.69
C LEU A 136 -4.82 -14.31 -6.86
N ARG A 137 -5.23 -15.58 -7.01
CA ARG A 137 -6.64 -15.93 -7.09
C ARG A 137 -7.39 -15.55 -5.83
N LEU A 138 -6.80 -15.77 -4.65
CA LEU A 138 -7.39 -15.38 -3.38
C LEU A 138 -7.58 -13.86 -3.32
N LEU A 139 -6.53 -13.09 -3.62
CA LEU A 139 -6.58 -11.63 -3.68
C LEU A 139 -7.66 -11.13 -4.65
N MET A 140 -7.74 -11.71 -5.86
CA MET A 140 -8.79 -11.39 -6.84
C MET A 140 -10.19 -11.67 -6.31
N HIS A 141 -10.38 -12.74 -5.52
CA HIS A 141 -11.66 -13.02 -4.86
C HIS A 141 -11.99 -12.02 -3.76
N VAL A 142 -11.01 -11.59 -2.96
CA VAL A 142 -11.19 -10.53 -1.95
C VAL A 142 -11.62 -9.23 -2.61
N ILE A 143 -10.92 -8.81 -3.67
CA ILE A 143 -11.26 -7.61 -4.47
C ILE A 143 -12.70 -7.68 -4.97
N ASN A 144 -13.11 -8.81 -5.56
CA ASN A 144 -14.48 -8.99 -6.04
C ASN A 144 -15.50 -8.96 -4.90
N SER A 145 -15.19 -9.55 -3.74
CA SER A 145 -16.06 -9.53 -2.55
C SER A 145 -16.29 -8.11 -2.04
N VAL A 146 -15.23 -7.30 -1.99
CA VAL A 146 -15.32 -5.88 -1.61
C VAL A 146 -16.14 -5.10 -2.63
N LEU A 147 -15.90 -5.31 -3.93
CA LEU A 147 -16.67 -4.67 -5.00
C LEU A 147 -18.16 -5.03 -4.97
N LEU A 148 -18.52 -6.27 -4.61
CA LEU A 148 -19.92 -6.70 -4.45
C LEU A 148 -20.59 -6.17 -3.18
N SER A 149 -19.80 -5.70 -2.22
CA SER A 149 -20.30 -5.10 -0.97
C SER A 149 -20.77 -3.65 -1.17
N TYR A 150 -20.45 -3.03 -2.32
CA TYR A 150 -21.16 -1.86 -2.83
C TYR A 150 -22.59 -2.26 -3.21
N LYS A 151 -23.53 -2.16 -2.28
CA LYS A 151 -24.97 -2.25 -2.56
C LYS A 151 -25.65 -0.94 -2.23
#